data_AF-A0A6M8VIY0-F1
#
_entry.id   AF-A0A6M8VIY0-F1
#
_cell.length_a   1.000
_cell.length_b   1.000
_cell.length_c   1.000
_cell.angle_alpha   90.00
_cell.angle_beta   90.00
_cell.angle_gamma   90.00
#
_symmetry.space_group_name_H-M   'P 1'
#
loop_
_entity.id
_entity.type
_entity.pdbx_description
1 polymer ?
#
loop_
_entity_poly.entity_id
_entity_poly.type
_entity_poly.pdbx_seq_one_letter_code
_entity_poly.pdbx_strand_id
1 'polypeptide(L)'
;MVVSLLTFNNNSFAQSKDEINEDECTFNGIKLFGKIQFVESFPDLTVQVVESFPDLEVKIVDSFAEDCGEWQIVDSFPDIKVQIVESFGDIKIKFVDSFPGIP
;
A
#
# COMPACT_ATOMS: atom_id res chain seq x y z
N MET A 1 4.47 -51.43 9.40
CA MET A 1 5.22 -50.40 10.14
C MET A 1 6.40 -50.00 9.27
N VAL A 2 6.58 -48.80 8.74
CA VAL A 2 5.88 -47.52 8.84
C VAL A 2 6.06 -46.85 7.48
N VAL A 3 5.00 -46.26 6.94
CA VAL A 3 4.98 -45.47 5.71
C VAL A 3 5.91 -44.27 5.90
N SER A 4 7.02 -44.19 5.16
CA SER A 4 7.84 -42.96 5.15
C SER A 4 7.24 -41.98 4.15
N LEU A 5 6.79 -40.85 4.70
CA LEU A 5 6.00 -39.83 4.03
C LEU A 5 6.75 -39.19 2.86
N LEU A 6 5.98 -38.96 1.79
CA LEU A 6 6.30 -38.06 0.69
C LEU A 6 6.61 -36.66 1.25
N THR A 7 7.85 -36.20 1.13
CA THR A 7 8.15 -34.77 1.27
C THR A 7 7.74 -34.08 -0.02
N PHE A 8 6.53 -33.54 -0.05
CA PHE A 8 6.11 -32.56 -1.05
C PHE A 8 6.92 -31.27 -0.82
N ASN A 9 7.96 -31.07 -1.61
CA ASN A 9 8.65 -29.78 -1.71
C ASN A 9 7.82 -28.88 -2.64
N ASN A 10 6.81 -28.23 -2.09
CA ASN A 10 6.10 -27.14 -2.75
C ASN A 10 6.82 -25.82 -2.45
N ASN A 11 7.99 -25.60 -3.07
CA ASN A 11 8.53 -24.25 -3.19
C ASN A 11 8.03 -23.66 -4.51
N SER A 12 6.75 -23.28 -4.49
CA SER A 12 6.13 -22.46 -5.51
C SER A 12 5.56 -21.24 -4.82
N PHE A 13 6.36 -20.19 -4.69
CA PHE A 13 5.80 -18.85 -4.59
C PHE A 13 6.71 -17.85 -5.30
N ALA A 14 6.68 -17.90 -6.62
CA ALA A 14 6.91 -16.70 -7.42
C ALA A 14 5.67 -15.83 -7.25
N GLN A 15 5.68 -14.92 -6.26
CA GLN A 15 4.60 -13.95 -6.06
C GLN A 15 4.97 -12.67 -6.81
N SER A 16 4.72 -12.63 -8.12
CA SER A 16 4.51 -11.35 -8.80
C SER A 16 3.02 -11.22 -9.01
N LYS A 17 2.33 -10.95 -7.92
CA LYS A 17 0.96 -10.46 -7.95
C LYS A 17 1.01 -9.22 -7.08
N ASP A 18 0.65 -8.09 -7.66
CA ASP A 18 0.45 -6.84 -6.94
C ASP A 18 -0.45 -7.14 -5.73
N GLU A 19 0.17 -7.17 -4.55
CA GLU A 19 -0.46 -7.69 -3.35
C GLU A 19 -0.31 -6.67 -2.23
N ILE A 20 -1.47 -6.36 -1.66
CA ILE A 20 -1.56 -5.63 -0.41
C ILE A 20 -1.35 -6.65 0.71
N ASN A 21 -0.32 -6.43 1.51
CA ASN A 21 -0.11 -7.13 2.75
C ASN A 21 -0.84 -6.37 3.86
N GLU A 22 -1.98 -6.92 4.31
CA GLU A 22 -2.82 -6.34 5.35
C GLU A 22 -2.10 -6.27 6.71
N ASP A 23 -1.30 -7.28 7.05
CA ASP A 23 -0.61 -7.37 8.34
C ASP A 23 0.49 -6.31 8.48
N GLU A 24 1.20 -6.01 7.39
CA GLU A 24 2.29 -5.03 7.36
C GLU A 24 1.87 -3.66 6.82
N CYS A 25 0.65 -3.52 6.31
CA CYS A 25 0.16 -2.35 5.58
C CYS A 25 1.14 -1.91 4.48
N THR A 26 1.51 -2.87 3.62
CA THR A 26 2.42 -2.62 2.50
C THR A 26 1.79 -3.05 1.17
N PHE A 27 2.19 -2.39 0.10
CA PHE A 27 1.91 -2.80 -1.27
C PHE A 27 3.24 -3.02 -1.97
N ASN A 28 3.50 -4.23 -2.46
CA ASN A 28 4.78 -4.57 -3.09
C ASN A 28 6.02 -4.16 -2.25
N GLY A 29 5.91 -4.26 -0.92
CA GLY A 29 6.95 -3.86 0.04
C GLY A 29 7.07 -2.36 0.32
N ILE A 30 6.24 -1.53 -0.32
CA ILE A 30 6.13 -0.09 -0.06
C ILE A 30 5.11 0.11 1.06
N LYS A 31 5.47 0.84 2.11
CA LYS A 31 4.53 1.17 3.19
C LYS A 31 3.40 2.04 2.65
N LEU A 32 2.18 1.82 3.12
CA LEU A 32 1.01 2.62 2.72
C LEU A 32 0.70 3.75 3.71
N PHE A 33 1.71 4.16 4.48
CA PHE A 33 1.65 5.23 5.47
C PHE A 33 3.02 5.90 5.62
N GLY A 34 3.03 7.09 6.23
CA GLY A 34 4.26 7.86 6.48
C GLY A 34 4.29 9.20 5.75
N LYS A 35 5.50 9.69 5.47
CA LYS A 35 5.71 10.96 4.76
C LYS A 35 5.55 10.78 3.27
N ILE A 36 4.55 11.42 2.70
CA ILE A 36 4.21 11.33 1.30
C ILE A 36 4.57 12.63 0.58
N GLN A 37 5.22 12.48 -0.57
CA GLN A 37 5.37 13.58 -1.52
C GLN A 37 4.59 13.26 -2.79
N PHE A 38 3.70 14.17 -3.20
CA PHE A 38 3.06 14.06 -4.50
C PHE A 38 4.02 14.47 -5.62
N VAL A 39 4.13 13.63 -6.65
CA VAL A 39 5.01 13.86 -7.80
C VAL A 39 4.28 13.59 -9.12
N GLU A 40 4.73 14.26 -10.18
CA GLU A 40 4.21 14.05 -11.54
C GLU A 40 5.00 13.02 -12.35
N SER A 41 6.19 12.62 -11.88
CA SER A 41 7.08 11.70 -12.60
C SER A 41 8.00 10.95 -11.62
N PHE A 42 8.34 9.72 -12.00
CA PHE A 42 9.13 8.79 -11.19
C PHE A 42 8.53 8.55 -9.79
N PRO A 43 7.24 8.17 -9.68
CA PRO A 43 6.66 7.78 -8.40
C PRO A 43 7.21 6.43 -7.95
N ASP A 44 7.13 6.20 -6.64
CA ASP A 44 7.30 4.87 -6.05
C ASP A 44 5.96 4.11 -6.08
N LEU A 45 4.84 4.82 -5.93
CA LEU A 45 3.48 4.28 -5.92
C LEU A 45 2.54 5.15 -6.74
N THR A 46 1.75 4.55 -7.64
CA THR A 46 0.66 5.25 -8.31
C THR A 46 -0.68 4.92 -7.65
N VAL A 47 -1.50 5.95 -7.45
CA VAL A 47 -2.81 5.80 -6.79
C VAL A 47 -3.93 6.36 -7.63
N GLN A 48 -5.07 5.66 -7.63
CA GLN A 48 -6.31 6.13 -8.22
C GLN A 48 -7.29 6.52 -7.12
N VAL A 49 -7.76 7.75 -7.11
CA VAL A 49 -8.77 8.19 -6.13
C VAL A 49 -10.15 7.69 -6.55
N VAL A 50 -10.84 6.99 -5.65
CA VAL A 50 -12.19 6.44 -5.88
C VAL A 50 -13.13 6.73 -4.72
N GLU A 51 -14.43 6.77 -5.01
CA GLU A 51 -15.46 6.97 -3.99
C GLU A 51 -15.97 5.66 -3.36
N SER A 52 -15.78 4.53 -4.05
CA SER A 52 -16.33 3.22 -3.66
C SER A 52 -15.35 2.11 -4.01
N PHE A 53 -15.30 1.09 -3.15
CA PHE A 53 -14.35 -0.03 -3.23
C PHE A 53 -12.88 0.44 -3.30
N PRO A 54 -12.44 1.29 -2.35
CA PRO A 54 -11.01 1.56 -2.21
C PRO A 54 -10.28 0.31 -1.72
N ASP A 55 -9.01 0.22 -2.08
CA ASP A 55 -8.09 -0.77 -1.52
C ASP A 55 -7.42 -0.22 -0.23
N LEU A 56 -7.36 1.12 -0.09
CA LEU A 56 -6.82 1.81 1.09
C LEU A 56 -7.64 3.07 1.40
N GLU A 57 -8.06 3.21 2.64
CA GLU A 57 -8.61 4.46 3.19
C GLU A 57 -7.47 5.31 3.76
N VAL A 58 -7.32 6.50 3.20
CA VAL A 58 -6.23 7.42 3.50
C VAL A 58 -6.74 8.58 4.34
N LYS A 59 -6.09 8.83 5.46
CA LYS A 59 -6.29 10.03 6.28
C LYS A 59 -5.07 10.92 6.22
N ILE A 60 -5.27 12.19 5.88
CA ILE A 60 -4.21 13.18 5.94
C ILE A 60 -4.01 13.62 7.39
N VAL A 61 -2.76 13.59 7.86
CA VAL A 61 -2.38 14.02 9.21
C VAL A 61 -1.25 15.05 9.14
N ASP A 62 -1.21 15.95 10.13
CA ASP A 62 -0.18 17.01 10.18
C ASP A 62 1.19 16.48 10.64
N SER A 63 1.20 15.38 11.41
CA SER A 63 2.40 14.77 11.99
C SER A 63 2.14 13.34 12.44
N PHE A 64 3.21 12.55 12.58
CA PHE A 64 3.18 11.18 13.12
C PHE A 64 2.26 10.24 12.33
N ALA A 65 2.43 10.20 11.01
CA ALA A 65 1.79 9.22 10.13
C ALA A 65 2.39 7.82 10.34
N GLU A 66 2.10 7.20 11.48
CA GLU A 66 2.67 5.91 11.90
C GLU A 66 1.71 4.74 11.69
N ASP A 67 0.41 5.01 11.56
CA ASP A 67 -0.62 4.00 11.37
C ASP A 67 -0.99 3.80 9.88
N CYS A 68 -1.51 2.61 9.57
CA CYS A 68 -1.91 2.25 8.21
C CYS A 68 -2.88 3.27 7.59
N GLY A 69 -2.58 3.73 6.38
CA GLY A 69 -3.40 4.74 5.70
C GLY A 69 -3.22 6.17 6.23
N GLU A 70 -2.36 6.43 7.21
CA GLU A 70 -2.04 7.80 7.62
C GLU A 70 -0.95 8.41 6.74
N TRP A 71 -1.26 9.55 6.13
CA TRP A 71 -0.36 10.23 5.21
C TRP A 71 -0.02 11.63 5.72
N GLN A 72 1.27 11.87 5.93
CA GLN A 72 1.80 13.19 6.22
C GLN A 72 2.38 13.78 4.93
N ILE A 73 1.76 14.82 4.39
CA ILE A 73 2.24 15.42 3.14
C ILE A 73 3.47 16.29 3.41
N VAL A 74 4.56 16.05 2.67
CA VAL A 74 5.83 16.78 2.78
C VAL A 74 6.39 17.15 1.41
N ASP A 75 7.09 18.28 1.35
CA ASP A 75 7.78 18.73 0.12
C ASP A 75 9.23 18.23 0.02
N SER A 76 9.79 17.67 1.09
CA SER A 76 11.19 17.25 1.15
C SER A 76 11.39 16.09 2.12
N PHE A 77 12.31 15.18 1.76
CA PHE A 77 12.60 13.94 2.49
C PHE A 77 11.34 13.07 2.72
N PRO A 78 10.56 12.77 1.67
CA PRO A 78 9.47 11.81 1.81
C PRO A 78 10.02 10.40 2.05
N ASP A 79 9.19 9.58 2.68
CA ASP A 79 9.40 8.14 2.73
C ASP A 79 8.94 7.50 1.41
N ILE A 80 7.86 8.04 0.81
CA ILE A 80 7.23 7.51 -0.42
C ILE A 80 6.84 8.65 -1.36
N LYS A 81 7.11 8.50 -2.65
CA LYS A 81 6.58 9.39 -3.69
C LYS A 81 5.33 8.80 -4.32
N VAL A 82 4.24 9.54 -4.24
CA VAL A 82 2.95 9.13 -4.77
C VAL A 82 2.60 9.95 -6.00
N GLN A 83 2.13 9.29 -7.06
CA GLN A 83 1.49 9.95 -8.19
C GLN A 83 0.00 9.63 -8.22
N ILE A 84 -0.84 10.66 -8.27
CA ILE A 84 -2.28 10.49 -8.47
C ILE A 84 -2.53 10.35 -9.98
N VAL A 85 -3.22 9.27 -10.38
CA VAL A 85 -3.60 9.00 -11.77
C VAL A 85 -5.12 8.87 -11.91
N GLU A 86 -5.65 9.19 -13.08
CA GLU A 86 -7.10 9.10 -13.35
C GLU A 86 -7.58 7.66 -13.52
N SER A 87 -6.70 6.73 -13.92
CA SER A 87 -7.02 5.32 -14.18
C SER A 87 -5.76 4.47 -14.13
N PHE A 88 -5.94 3.18 -13.81
CA PHE A 88 -4.85 2.19 -13.74
C PHE A 88 -3.75 2.55 -12.73
N GLY A 89 -4.12 3.17 -11.60
CA GLY A 89 -3.22 3.26 -10.46
C GLY A 89 -2.96 1.87 -9.89
N ASP A 90 -1.80 1.70 -9.26
CA ASP A 90 -1.41 0.43 -8.63
C ASP A 90 -2.40 0.03 -7.52
N ILE A 91 -2.86 1.03 -6.74
CA ILE A 91 -3.92 0.87 -5.75
C ILE A 91 -4.99 1.95 -5.87
N LYS A 92 -6.20 1.63 -5.42
CA LYS A 92 -7.29 2.61 -5.28
C LYS A 92 -7.32 3.14 -3.86
N ILE A 93 -7.32 4.46 -3.73
CA ILE A 93 -7.42 5.13 -2.44
C ILE A 93 -8.73 5.88 -2.31
N LYS A 94 -9.19 6.04 -1.07
CA LYS A 94 -10.25 6.97 -0.71
C LYS A 94 -9.78 7.84 0.44
N PHE A 95 -9.93 9.15 0.30
CA PHE A 95 -9.65 10.05 1.42
C PHE A 95 -10.78 10.00 2.44
N VAL A 96 -10.42 9.83 3.71
CA VAL A 96 -11.35 9.77 4.85
C VAL A 96 -10.87 10.67 5.99
N ASP A 97 -11.83 11.17 6.78
CA ASP A 97 -11.52 11.96 7.98
C ASP A 97 -11.27 11.08 9.22
N SER A 98 -11.68 9.81 9.17
CA SER A 98 -11.64 8.88 10.30
C SER A 98 -11.56 7.44 9.81
N PHE A 99 -10.93 6.57 10.61
CA PHE A 99 -10.71 5.14 10.32
C PHE A 99 -9.83 4.88 9.07
N PRO A 100 -8.61 5.43 9.00
CA PRO A 100 -7.69 5.05 7.94
C PRO A 100 -7.29 3.57 8.05
N GLY A 101 -6.88 2.99 6.93
CA GLY A 101 -6.41 1.62 6.85
C GLY A 101 -6.94 0.87 5.64
N ILE A 102 -6.74 -0.44 5.62
CA ILE A 102 -7.27 -1.31 4.59
C ILE A 102 -8.70 -1.73 5.01
N PRO A 103 -9.73 -1.54 4.16
CA PRO A 103 -11.14 -1.85 4.48
C PRO A 103 -11.46 -3.33 4.77
#